data_AF-A0A8S2ZR33-F1
#
_entry.id   AF-A0A8S2ZR33-F1
#
_cell.length_a   1.000
_cell.length_b   1.000
_cell.length_c   1.000
_cell.angle_alpha   90.00
_cell.angle_beta   90.00
_cell.angle_gamma   90.00
#
_symmetry.space_group_name_H-M   'P 1'
#
loop_
_entity.id
_entity.type
_entity.pdbx_description
1 polymer ?
#
loop_
_entity_poly.entity_id
_entity_poly.type
_entity_poly.pdbx_seq_one_letter_code
_entity_poly.pdbx_strand_id
1 'polypeptide(L)'
;MKKLLSQQQTDGSDTSNATPPRSPSKLFIDNVSPLAKKRATKRLIDKKEELPRGAISQVRRTLGINLSNIYSPPSAASTALKTDIENFLSQDDVTKETPDKKKHVNGKQIRFLLNHLSTLHQRFVAETGNNCHYSTFTRYVPDFVVKPSTNDWG
;
A
#
# COMPACT_ATOMS: atom_id res chain seq x y z
N MET A 1 -34.95 -82.93 -9.64
CA MET A 1 -35.11 -83.03 -8.18
C MET A 1 -34.93 -81.64 -7.57
N LYS A 2 -35.85 -81.23 -6.67
CA LYS A 2 -35.72 -80.20 -5.61
C LYS A 2 -35.45 -78.74 -6.07
N LYS A 3 -36.47 -77.86 -5.95
CA LYS A 3 -36.63 -76.78 -4.93
C LYS A 3 -35.51 -75.71 -5.03
N LEU A 4 -35.76 -74.41 -5.17
CA LEU A 4 -36.48 -73.58 -4.20
C LEU A 4 -37.00 -72.25 -4.80
N LEU A 5 -38.17 -71.87 -4.33
CA LEU A 5 -38.74 -70.52 -4.22
C LEU A 5 -37.77 -69.57 -3.47
N SER A 6 -37.70 -68.29 -3.86
CA SER A 6 -37.85 -67.18 -2.90
C SER A 6 -38.18 -65.86 -3.61
N GLN A 7 -39.24 -65.23 -3.11
CA GLN A 7 -39.67 -63.85 -3.37
C GLN A 7 -38.77 -62.84 -2.63
N GLN A 8 -38.94 -61.56 -3.01
CA GLN A 8 -39.01 -60.31 -2.20
C GLN A 8 -38.19 -59.19 -2.86
N GLN A 9 -38.87 -58.15 -3.38
CA GLN A 9 -39.32 -56.92 -2.69
C GLN A 9 -38.15 -55.96 -2.39
N THR A 10 -38.09 -54.86 -3.15
CA THR A 10 -38.23 -53.45 -2.70
C THR A 10 -37.07 -52.97 -1.85
N ASP A 11 -36.39 -51.91 -2.28
CA ASP A 11 -36.41 -50.64 -1.55
C ASP A 11 -35.46 -49.59 -2.16
N GLY A 12 -35.98 -48.36 -2.23
CA GLY A 12 -35.28 -47.19 -1.69
C GLY A 12 -34.00 -46.75 -2.39
N SER A 13 -34.17 -45.94 -3.43
CA SER A 13 -33.16 -44.95 -3.82
C SER A 13 -33.07 -43.86 -2.76
N ASP A 14 -32.24 -44.03 -1.74
CA ASP A 14 -31.79 -42.96 -0.85
C ASP A 14 -30.34 -42.60 -1.14
N THR A 15 -30.15 -41.58 -1.99
CA THR A 15 -28.88 -40.88 -2.14
C THR A 15 -28.59 -40.11 -0.86
N SER A 16 -27.97 -40.77 0.11
CA SER A 16 -27.37 -40.10 1.26
C SER A 16 -26.15 -39.29 0.78
N ASN A 17 -26.32 -37.97 0.79
CA ASN A 17 -25.31 -36.99 0.47
C ASN A 17 -24.27 -36.96 1.61
N ALA A 18 -23.31 -37.88 1.56
CA ALA A 18 -22.22 -37.95 2.53
C ALA A 18 -21.31 -36.72 2.36
N THR A 19 -21.49 -35.73 3.22
CA THR A 19 -20.58 -34.59 3.35
C THR A 19 -19.23 -35.11 3.83
N PRO A 20 -18.10 -34.79 3.17
CA PRO A 20 -16.79 -35.22 3.62
C PRO A 20 -16.47 -34.61 4.99
N PRO A 21 -15.77 -35.33 5.89
CA PRO A 21 -15.41 -34.83 7.20
C PRO A 21 -14.59 -33.54 7.04
N ARG A 22 -15.07 -32.45 7.66
CA ARG A 22 -14.35 -31.18 7.72
C ARG A 22 -13.00 -31.42 8.40
N SER A 23 -11.93 -31.13 7.66
CA SER A 23 -10.56 -31.10 8.16
C SER A 23 -10.50 -30.40 9.55
N PRO A 24 -9.85 -31.01 10.55
CA PRO A 24 -9.84 -30.50 11.93
C PRO A 24 -8.98 -29.24 12.11
N SER A 25 -8.39 -28.69 11.05
CA SER A 25 -7.44 -27.57 11.14
C SER A 25 -8.06 -26.19 11.39
N LYS A 26 -9.39 -26.08 11.50
CA LYS A 26 -10.10 -24.78 11.57
C LYS A 26 -10.44 -24.28 12.97
N LEU A 27 -10.10 -25.02 14.03
CA LEU A 27 -10.64 -24.78 15.38
C LEU A 27 -9.81 -23.90 16.33
N PHE A 28 -8.71 -23.26 15.91
CA PHE A 28 -7.84 -22.53 16.86
C PHE A 28 -7.39 -21.12 16.45
N ILE A 29 -7.93 -20.51 15.39
CA ILE A 29 -7.40 -19.23 14.88
C ILE A 29 -8.18 -18.01 15.42
N ASP A 30 -9.43 -18.19 15.85
CA ASP A 30 -10.30 -17.06 16.22
C ASP A 30 -9.99 -16.45 17.60
N ASN A 31 -9.13 -17.09 18.40
CA ASN A 31 -8.76 -16.65 19.76
C ASN A 31 -7.35 -16.04 19.88
N VAL A 32 -6.71 -15.66 18.76
CA VAL A 32 -5.41 -14.98 18.84
C VAL A 32 -5.63 -13.53 19.27
N SER A 33 -5.08 -13.15 20.43
CA SER A 33 -5.23 -11.79 20.97
C SER A 33 -4.74 -10.72 19.99
N PRO A 34 -5.36 -9.53 19.95
CA PRO A 34 -4.92 -8.43 19.08
C PRO A 34 -3.44 -8.06 19.27
N LEU A 35 -2.94 -8.17 20.51
CA LEU A 35 -1.54 -7.92 20.84
C LEU A 35 -0.61 -8.99 20.25
N ALA A 36 -1.00 -10.27 20.29
CA ALA A 36 -0.26 -11.35 19.66
C ALA A 36 -0.22 -11.19 18.14
N LYS A 37 -1.34 -10.80 17.51
CA LYS A 37 -1.38 -10.45 16.09
C LYS A 37 -0.41 -9.31 15.76
N LYS A 38 -0.42 -8.22 16.54
CA LYS A 38 0.50 -7.08 16.35
C LYS A 38 1.98 -7.47 16.47
N ARG A 39 2.35 -8.31 17.45
CA ARG A 39 3.72 -8.81 17.63
C ARG A 39 4.15 -9.73 16.48
N ALA A 40 3.27 -10.65 16.06
CA ALA A 40 3.53 -11.55 14.94
C ALA A 40 3.73 -10.76 13.64
N THR A 41 2.88 -9.76 13.39
CA THR A 41 3.01 -8.83 12.28
C THR A 41 4.36 -8.12 12.26
N LYS A 42 4.79 -7.53 13.38
CA LYS A 42 6.07 -6.83 13.47
C LYS A 42 7.23 -7.77 13.12
N ARG A 43 7.24 -8.97 13.70
CA ARG A 43 8.26 -9.99 13.41
C ARG A 43 8.29 -10.43 11.94
N LEU A 44 7.12 -10.53 11.29
CA LEU A 44 7.03 -10.87 9.87
C LEU A 44 7.58 -9.78 8.95
N ILE A 45 7.43 -8.51 9.35
CA ILE A 45 8.00 -7.37 8.62
C ILE A 45 9.52 -7.34 8.82
N ASP A 46 9.98 -7.45 10.06
CA ASP A 46 11.41 -7.38 10.41
C ASP A 46 12.20 -8.53 9.75
N LYS A 47 11.61 -9.72 9.61
CA LYS A 47 12.24 -10.91 9.01
C LYS A 47 11.84 -11.17 7.56
N LYS A 48 11.24 -10.20 6.88
CA LYS A 48 10.70 -10.37 5.52
C LYS A 48 11.74 -10.87 4.52
N GLU A 49 12.99 -10.45 4.66
CA GLU A 49 14.10 -10.79 3.76
C GLU A 49 14.65 -12.20 3.97
N GLU A 50 14.44 -12.78 5.16
CA GLU A 50 14.85 -14.15 5.50
C GLU A 50 13.80 -15.21 5.09
N LEU A 51 12.58 -14.75 4.77
CA LEU A 51 11.44 -15.64 4.52
C LEU A 51 11.34 -16.02 3.03
N PRO A 52 10.97 -17.26 2.72
CA PRO A 52 10.77 -17.68 1.33
C PRO A 52 9.65 -16.86 0.68
N ARG A 53 9.78 -16.64 -0.64
CA ARG A 53 8.77 -15.88 -1.42
C ARG A 53 7.38 -16.48 -1.19
N GLY A 54 6.43 -15.63 -0.78
CA GLY A 54 5.04 -16.03 -0.52
C GLY A 54 4.73 -16.48 0.92
N ALA A 55 5.72 -16.69 1.78
CA ALA A 55 5.52 -17.08 3.18
C ALA A 55 4.68 -16.06 3.96
N ILE A 56 4.91 -14.77 3.75
CA ILE A 56 4.13 -13.70 4.39
C ILE A 56 2.65 -13.79 3.99
N SER A 57 2.35 -14.05 2.71
CA SER A 57 0.98 -14.21 2.24
C SER A 57 0.30 -15.48 2.79
N GLN A 58 1.07 -16.53 3.05
CA GLN A 58 0.58 -17.75 3.70
C GLN A 58 0.27 -17.50 5.18
N VAL A 59 1.21 -16.87 5.92
CA VAL A 59 1.02 -16.52 7.33
C VAL A 59 -0.14 -15.54 7.52
N ARG A 60 -0.32 -14.60 6.58
CA ARG A 60 -1.46 -13.68 6.55
C ARG A 60 -2.79 -14.43 6.52
N ARG A 61 -2.89 -15.43 5.64
CA ARG A 61 -4.11 -16.24 5.46
C ARG A 61 -4.37 -17.14 6.67
N THR A 62 -3.33 -17.72 7.26
CA THR A 62 -3.48 -18.61 8.42
C THR A 62 -3.77 -17.88 9.72
N LEU A 63 -3.25 -16.67 9.92
CA LEU A 63 -3.47 -15.91 11.17
C LEU A 63 -4.58 -14.86 11.08
N GLY A 64 -5.23 -14.72 9.92
CA GLY A 64 -6.28 -13.71 9.70
C GLY A 64 -5.79 -12.28 9.94
N ILE A 65 -4.50 -12.01 9.65
CA ILE A 65 -3.91 -10.69 9.86
C ILE A 65 -4.23 -9.83 8.65
N ASN A 66 -4.98 -8.75 8.81
CA ASN A 66 -5.14 -7.77 7.75
C ASN A 66 -3.93 -6.83 7.71
N LEU A 67 -3.13 -6.92 6.65
CA LEU A 67 -1.94 -6.08 6.47
C LEU A 67 -2.24 -4.72 5.83
N SER A 68 -3.47 -4.45 5.38
CA SER A 68 -3.84 -3.18 4.72
C SER A 68 -3.62 -1.96 5.64
N ASN A 69 -3.71 -2.18 6.95
CA ASN A 69 -3.59 -1.12 7.96
C ASN A 69 -2.20 -1.06 8.61
N ILE A 70 -1.23 -1.82 8.09
CA ILE A 70 0.13 -1.75 8.63
C ILE A 70 0.89 -0.70 7.87
N TYR A 71 1.34 0.28 8.63
CA TYR A 71 2.35 1.24 8.19
C TYR A 71 3.55 0.49 7.60
N SER A 72 3.69 0.55 6.28
CA SER A 72 4.90 0.14 5.60
C SER A 72 5.80 1.38 5.55
N PRO A 73 7.04 1.32 6.07
CA PRO A 73 7.95 2.45 5.93
C PRO A 73 8.14 2.76 4.44
N PRO A 74 8.25 4.06 4.08
CA PRO A 74 8.54 4.43 2.69
C PRO A 74 9.83 3.75 2.24
N SER A 75 9.83 3.23 1.00
CA SER A 75 11.03 2.60 0.44
C SER A 75 12.15 3.64 0.27
N ALA A 76 13.41 3.20 0.32
CA ALA A 76 14.55 4.09 0.09
C ALA A 76 14.44 4.84 -1.25
N ALA A 77 13.94 4.18 -2.30
CA ALA A 77 13.65 4.79 -3.59
C ALA A 77 12.56 5.88 -3.53
N SER A 78 11.54 5.70 -2.70
CA SER A 78 10.51 6.72 -2.46
C SER A 78 11.09 7.96 -1.77
N THR A 79 12.01 7.75 -0.82
CA THR A 79 12.70 8.85 -0.14
C THR A 79 13.63 9.61 -1.09
N ALA A 80 14.40 8.89 -1.91
CA ALA A 80 15.30 9.50 -2.90
C ALA A 80 14.53 10.34 -3.92
N LEU A 81 13.47 9.77 -4.53
CA LEU A 81 12.63 10.50 -5.48
C LEU A 81 12.02 11.76 -4.87
N LYS A 82 11.55 11.67 -3.61
CA LYS A 82 11.03 12.83 -2.89
C LYS A 82 12.11 13.91 -2.79
N THR A 83 13.31 13.56 -2.31
CA THR A 83 14.43 14.50 -2.20
C THR A 83 14.81 15.14 -3.54
N ASP A 84 14.84 14.37 -4.63
CA ASP A 84 15.14 14.89 -5.97
C ASP A 84 14.11 15.94 -6.42
N ILE A 85 12.82 15.68 -6.16
CA ILE A 85 11.74 16.63 -6.46
C ILE A 85 11.84 17.89 -5.59
N GLU A 86 12.14 17.75 -4.29
CA GLU A 86 12.34 18.89 -3.40
C GLU A 86 13.51 19.76 -3.85
N ASN A 87 14.62 19.14 -4.27
CA ASN A 87 15.80 19.84 -4.79
C ASN A 87 15.49 20.57 -6.10
N PHE A 88 14.80 19.92 -7.03
CA PHE A 88 14.35 20.54 -8.28
C PHE A 88 13.45 21.75 -8.03
N LEU A 89 12.47 21.63 -7.13
CA LEU A 89 11.55 22.73 -6.79
C LEU A 89 12.21 23.82 -5.94
N SER A 90 13.41 23.61 -5.41
CA SER A 90 14.16 24.63 -4.69
C SER A 90 14.99 25.53 -5.60
N GLN A 91 15.08 25.21 -6.90
CA GLN A 91 15.83 26.01 -7.87
C GLN A 91 15.09 27.31 -8.20
N ASP A 92 15.84 28.41 -8.33
CA ASP A 92 15.32 29.77 -8.55
C ASP A 92 14.64 29.98 -9.91
N ASP A 93 14.97 29.15 -10.90
CA ASP A 93 14.39 29.14 -12.23
C ASP A 93 13.13 28.25 -12.33
N VAL A 94 12.82 27.49 -11.28
CA VAL A 94 11.62 26.66 -11.16
C VAL A 94 10.61 27.31 -10.20
N THR A 95 11.08 27.79 -9.06
CA THR A 95 10.29 28.52 -8.08
C THR A 95 11.03 29.76 -7.60
N LYS A 96 10.30 30.79 -7.18
CA LYS A 96 10.89 32.04 -6.71
C LYS A 96 10.35 32.41 -5.36
N GLU A 97 11.21 32.88 -4.46
CA GLU A 97 10.78 33.32 -3.14
C GLU A 97 9.73 34.43 -3.23
N THR A 98 8.78 34.40 -2.30
CA THR A 98 7.77 35.45 -2.22
C THR A 98 8.42 36.79 -1.87
N PRO A 99 7.97 37.92 -2.47
CA PRO A 99 8.45 39.26 -2.11
C PRO A 99 8.24 39.57 -0.63
N ASP A 100 7.14 39.07 -0.07
CA ASP A 100 6.84 39.16 1.35
C ASP A 100 7.67 38.16 2.15
N LYS A 101 8.80 38.65 2.68
CA LYS A 101 9.73 37.87 3.52
C LYS A 101 9.13 37.46 4.87
N LYS A 102 7.94 37.93 5.25
CA LYS A 102 7.30 37.51 6.50
C LYS A 102 6.53 36.20 6.33
N LYS A 103 6.14 35.86 5.09
CA LYS A 103 5.38 34.64 4.80
C LYS A 103 6.28 33.39 4.89
N HIS A 104 6.00 32.56 5.88
CA HIS A 104 6.67 31.29 6.10
C HIS A 104 5.66 30.16 6.30
N VAL A 105 6.01 28.97 5.84
CA VAL A 105 5.31 27.71 6.12
C VAL A 105 6.31 26.76 6.74
N ASN A 106 6.01 26.23 7.92
CA ASN A 106 6.88 25.30 8.66
C ASN A 106 8.32 25.84 8.83
N GLY A 107 8.47 27.15 9.06
CA GLY A 107 9.77 27.80 9.22
C GLY A 107 10.57 28.03 7.93
N LYS A 108 10.03 27.65 6.76
CA LYS A 108 10.63 27.92 5.45
C LYS A 108 9.89 29.07 4.76
N GLN A 109 10.62 29.94 4.07
CA GLN A 109 10.02 31.01 3.28
C GLN A 109 9.20 30.43 2.13
N ILE A 110 8.03 31.02 1.87
CA ILE A 110 7.17 30.57 0.78
C ILE A 110 7.86 30.83 -0.57
N ARG A 111 7.70 29.90 -1.51
CA ARG A 111 8.17 30.03 -2.89
C ARG A 111 7.00 29.87 -3.86
N PHE A 112 6.93 30.73 -4.86
CA PHE A 112 5.94 30.67 -5.92
C PHE A 112 6.44 29.85 -7.10
N LEU A 113 5.58 28.96 -7.59
CA LEU A 113 5.79 28.25 -8.84
C LEU A 113 5.85 29.23 -10.01
N LEU A 114 6.90 29.14 -10.83
CA LEU A 114 7.03 29.95 -12.05
C LEU A 114 6.25 29.38 -13.24
N ASN A 115 5.89 28.09 -13.19
CA ASN A 115 5.15 27.39 -14.23
C ASN A 115 4.10 26.46 -13.62
N HIS A 116 3.20 25.94 -14.47
CA HIS A 116 2.26 24.90 -14.08
C HIS A 116 3.00 23.61 -13.68
N LEU A 117 2.51 22.92 -12.65
CA LEU A 117 3.09 21.67 -12.16
C LEU A 117 3.21 20.61 -13.27
N SER A 118 2.28 20.57 -14.22
CA SER A 118 2.35 19.67 -15.39
C SER A 118 3.58 19.92 -16.25
N THR A 119 3.90 21.19 -16.51
CA THR A 119 5.09 21.59 -17.28
C THR A 119 6.37 21.31 -16.50
N LEU A 120 6.35 21.60 -15.20
CA LEU A 120 7.48 21.33 -14.31
C LEU A 120 7.76 19.83 -14.16
N HIS A 121 6.72 18.99 -14.17
CA HIS A 121 6.87 17.54 -14.17
C HIS A 121 7.57 17.04 -15.43
N GLN A 122 7.16 17.52 -16.61
CA GLN A 122 7.83 17.16 -17.87
C GLN A 122 9.30 17.60 -17.87
N ARG A 123 9.57 18.81 -17.36
CA ARG A 123 10.93 19.34 -17.21
C ARG A 123 11.77 18.49 -16.25
N PHE A 124 11.21 18.15 -15.08
CA PHE A 124 11.86 17.29 -14.10
C PHE A 124 12.25 15.93 -14.70
N VAL A 125 11.33 15.29 -15.44
CA VAL A 125 11.59 14.00 -16.10
C VAL A 125 12.71 14.14 -17.13
N ALA A 126 12.72 15.23 -17.91
CA ALA A 126 13.74 15.48 -18.92
C ALA A 126 15.14 15.76 -18.33
N GLU A 127 15.22 16.51 -17.23
CA GLU A 127 16.51 16.90 -16.62
C GLU A 127 17.11 15.81 -15.75
N THR A 128 16.29 15.10 -14.97
CA THR A 128 16.77 14.11 -13.99
C THR A 128 16.75 12.69 -14.52
N GLY A 129 16.02 12.41 -15.60
CA GLY A 129 15.77 11.04 -16.08
C GLY A 129 14.87 10.21 -15.17
N ASN A 130 14.37 10.77 -14.06
CA ASN A 130 13.47 10.09 -13.13
C ASN A 130 12.06 10.03 -13.71
N ASN A 131 11.70 8.89 -14.30
CA ASN A 131 10.36 8.63 -14.80
C ASN A 131 9.37 8.36 -13.65
N CYS A 132 8.86 9.40 -13.02
CA CYS A 132 7.77 9.32 -12.04
C CYS A 132 6.43 9.73 -12.66
N HIS A 133 5.33 9.18 -12.14
CA HIS A 133 3.98 9.58 -12.57
C HIS A 133 3.63 10.98 -12.05
N TYR A 134 2.84 11.74 -12.80
CA TYR A 134 2.45 13.11 -12.43
C TYR A 134 1.82 13.19 -11.03
N SER A 135 0.93 12.25 -10.69
CA SER A 135 0.30 12.20 -9.37
C SER A 135 1.31 11.99 -8.22
N THR A 136 2.38 11.23 -8.46
CA THR A 136 3.47 11.04 -7.50
C THR A 136 4.28 12.32 -7.36
N PHE A 137 4.61 12.97 -8.48
CA PHE A 137 5.29 14.26 -8.50
C PHE A 137 4.53 15.30 -7.67
N THR A 138 3.23 15.48 -7.94
CA THR A 138 2.39 16.44 -7.21
C THR A 138 2.27 16.14 -5.72
N ARG A 139 2.33 14.86 -5.32
CA ARG A 139 2.28 14.45 -3.91
C ARG A 139 3.56 14.84 -3.15
N TYR A 140 4.68 14.95 -3.85
CA TYR A 140 5.98 15.29 -3.25
C TYR A 140 6.35 16.77 -3.39
N VAL A 141 5.46 17.59 -3.94
CA VAL A 141 5.61 19.05 -3.89
C VAL A 141 5.60 19.50 -2.42
N PRO A 142 6.61 20.25 -1.96
CA PRO A 142 6.63 20.74 -0.60
C PRO A 142 5.52 21.75 -0.31
N ASP A 143 5.01 21.76 0.93
CA ASP A 143 3.94 22.68 1.35
C ASP A 143 4.33 24.17 1.28
N PHE A 144 5.64 24.49 1.33
CA PHE A 144 6.14 25.86 1.19
C PHE A 144 6.21 26.33 -0.27
N VAL A 145 5.93 25.46 -1.24
CA VAL A 145 5.87 25.80 -2.66
C VAL A 145 4.40 25.92 -3.06
N VAL A 146 3.98 27.13 -3.43
CA VAL A 146 2.57 27.42 -3.70
C VAL A 146 2.38 28.06 -5.07
N LYS A 147 1.16 27.93 -5.60
CA LYS A 147 0.75 28.67 -6.80
C LYS A 147 0.49 30.12 -6.39
N PRO A 148 1.05 31.12 -7.12
CA PRO A 148 0.75 32.52 -6.83
C PRO A 148 -0.73 32.83 -7.05
N SER A 149 -1.31 33.63 -6.16
CA SER A 149 -2.66 34.19 -6.29
C SER A 149 -2.62 35.56 -6.96
N THR A 150 -3.73 36.03 -7.52
CA THR A 150 -3.86 37.39 -8.06
C THR A 150 -3.56 38.46 -7.01
N ASN A 151 -3.85 38.17 -5.74
CA ASN A 151 -3.61 39.10 -4.63
C ASN A 151 -2.14 39.16 -4.19
N ASP A 152 -1.28 38.25 -4.68
CA ASP A 152 0.14 38.24 -4.34
C ASP A 152 0.96 39.17 -5.25
N TRP A 153 0.37 39.70 -6.32
CA TRP A 153 1.07 40.49 -7.34
C TRP A 153 0.99 42.01 -7.18
N GLY A 154 0.31 42.53 -6.15
CA GLY A 154 0.37 43.94 -5.76
C GLY A 154 -0.18 44.91 -6.81
#